data_AF-A0A4Q3T905-F1
#
_entry.id   AF-A0A4Q3T905-F1
#
_cell.length_a   1.000
_cell.length_b   1.000
_cell.length_c   1.000
_cell.angle_alpha   90.00
_cell.angle_beta   90.00
_cell.angle_gamma   90.00
#
_symmetry.space_group_name_H-M   'P 1'
#
loop_
_entity.id
_entity.type
_entity.pdbx_description
1 polymer ?
#
loop_
_entity_poly.entity_id
_entity_poly.type
_entity_poly.pdbx_seq_one_letter_code
_entity_poly.pdbx_strand_id
1 'polypeptide(L)'
;MDDMIWSINPENDELQYTITRMRRYASEIQSSYNTDISFDVDEKAPELKLHMDKRHELFLIYKEALLNIGLHAKSRVVAVSISARVP
;
A
#
# COMPACT_ATOMS: atom_id res chain seq x y z
N MET A 1 15.38 -4.03 -7.01
CA MET A 1 16.50 -4.38 -6.10
C MET A 1 16.46 -3.58 -4.79
N ASP A 2 15.49 -2.68 -4.57
CA ASP A 2 15.23 -1.99 -3.28
C ASP A 2 14.39 -2.81 -2.27
N ASP A 3 13.99 -4.03 -2.64
CA ASP A 3 13.13 -4.90 -1.83
C ASP A 3 13.91 -5.79 -0.84
N MET A 4 15.23 -5.91 -1.02
CA MET A 4 16.09 -6.78 -0.18
C MET A 4 16.55 -6.10 1.12
N ILE A 5 16.30 -4.79 1.28
CA ILE A 5 16.73 -4.00 2.45
C ILE A 5 15.67 -4.06 3.57
N TRP A 6 14.44 -4.44 3.23
CA TRP A 6 13.32 -4.52 4.20
C TRP A 6 13.43 -5.69 5.18
N SER A 7 14.27 -6.67 4.89
CA SER A 7 14.39 -7.91 5.67
C SER A 7 15.37 -7.86 6.85
N ILE A 8 16.04 -6.73 7.10
CA ILE A 8 17.23 -6.72 7.98
C ILE A 8 17.05 -5.87 9.24
N ASN A 9 16.07 -4.97 9.32
CA ASN A 9 15.87 -4.16 10.53
C ASN A 9 14.50 -4.40 11.22
N PRO A 10 14.43 -5.32 12.19
CA PRO A 10 13.21 -5.59 12.97
C PRO A 10 12.72 -4.41 13.83
N GLU A 11 13.51 -3.35 13.98
CA GLU A 11 13.04 -2.11 14.63
C GLU A 11 12.06 -1.31 13.75
N ASN A 12 11.96 -1.61 12.46
CA ASN A 12 11.16 -0.87 11.49
C ASN A 12 9.79 -1.51 11.22
N ASP A 13 9.14 -1.99 12.28
CA ASP A 13 7.91 -2.79 12.23
C ASP A 13 6.61 -2.00 12.05
N GLU A 14 6.71 -0.69 11.84
CA GLU A 14 5.58 0.20 11.67
C GLU A 14 4.94 0.09 10.29
N LEU A 15 3.61 0.01 10.25
CA LEU A 15 2.82 -0.01 9.01
C LEU A 15 2.98 1.30 8.21
N GLN A 16 3.36 2.41 8.86
CA GLN A 16 3.63 3.71 8.24
C GLN A 16 4.49 3.62 6.97
N TYR A 17 5.57 2.85 7.01
CA TYR A 17 6.46 2.75 5.86
C TYR A 17 5.85 1.94 4.71
N THR A 18 5.05 0.93 5.04
CA THR A 18 4.29 0.17 4.04
C THR A 18 3.26 1.09 3.37
N ILE A 19 2.56 1.91 4.15
CA ILE A 19 1.62 2.93 3.66
C ILE A 19 2.31 3.94 2.74
N THR A 20 3.52 4.37 3.09
CA THR A 20 4.31 5.30 2.26
C THR A 20 4.62 4.68 0.90
N ARG A 21 5.01 3.40 0.87
CA ARG A 21 5.22 2.64 -0.37
C ARG A 21 3.94 2.45 -1.17
N MET A 22 2.83 2.17 -0.50
CA MET A 22 1.52 2.06 -1.14
C MET A 22 1.17 3.35 -1.87
N ARG A 23 1.31 4.52 -1.22
CA ARG A 23 1.08 5.83 -1.86
C ARG A 23 1.95 6.04 -3.09
N ARG A 24 3.25 5.74 -3.00
CA ARG A 24 4.15 5.85 -4.15
C ARG A 24 3.71 4.96 -5.32
N TYR A 25 3.35 3.71 -5.04
CA TYR A 25 2.87 2.78 -6.06
C TYR A 25 1.54 3.23 -6.67
N ALA A 26 0.61 3.79 -5.87
CA ALA A 26 -0.61 4.40 -6.41
C ALA A 26 -0.27 5.50 -7.40
N SER A 27 0.63 6.43 -7.05
CA SER A 27 1.04 7.51 -7.97
C SER A 27 1.67 6.99 -9.27
N GLU A 28 2.45 5.91 -9.21
CA GLU A 28 2.99 5.23 -10.39
C GLU A 28 1.85 4.67 -11.28
N ILE A 29 0.83 4.06 -10.69
CA ILE A 29 -0.36 3.55 -11.41
C ILE A 29 -1.19 4.71 -11.98
N GLN A 30 -1.43 5.78 -11.23
CA GLN A 30 -2.16 6.95 -11.71
C GLN A 30 -1.52 7.53 -12.98
N SER A 31 -0.21 7.72 -12.95
CA SER A 31 0.58 8.25 -14.07
C SER A 31 0.55 7.31 -15.27
N SER A 32 0.65 5.99 -15.04
CA SER A 32 0.74 5.00 -16.12
C SER A 32 -0.61 4.73 -16.81
N TYR A 33 -1.71 4.81 -16.07
CA TYR A 33 -3.04 4.38 -16.55
C TYR A 33 -4.09 5.50 -16.57
N ASN A 34 -3.69 6.75 -16.32
CA ASN A 34 -4.56 7.93 -16.30
C ASN A 34 -5.82 7.70 -15.44
N THR A 35 -5.59 7.17 -14.24
CA THR A 35 -6.60 6.85 -13.23
C THR A 35 -6.47 7.81 -12.06
N ASP A 36 -7.56 8.36 -11.55
CA ASP A 36 -7.58 9.12 -10.30
C ASP A 36 -7.71 8.16 -9.11
N ILE A 37 -6.69 8.11 -8.27
CA ILE A 37 -6.66 7.29 -7.05
C ILE A 37 -6.68 8.23 -5.85
N SER A 38 -7.76 8.17 -5.07
CA SER A 38 -7.82 8.80 -3.74
C SER A 38 -7.34 7.81 -2.68
N PHE A 39 -6.49 8.26 -1.77
CA PHE A 39 -5.87 7.41 -0.76
C PHE A 39 -6.17 7.93 0.64
N ASP A 40 -7.01 7.20 1.37
CA ASP A 40 -7.47 7.52 2.72
C ASP A 40 -6.89 6.53 3.73
N VAL A 41 -6.38 7.05 4.85
CA VAL A 41 -5.70 6.26 5.87
C VAL A 41 -6.18 6.72 7.23
N ASP A 42 -6.70 5.77 8.00
CA ASP A 42 -7.02 5.95 9.41
C ASP A 42 -5.79 6.43 10.19
N GLU A 43 -5.95 7.45 11.01
CA GLU A 43 -4.89 8.09 11.80
C GLU A 43 -4.11 7.08 12.65
N LYS A 44 -4.76 5.99 13.10
CA LYS A 44 -4.12 4.95 13.92
C LYS A 44 -3.39 3.88 13.11
N ALA A 45 -3.63 3.80 11.80
CA ALA A 45 -3.04 2.75 10.97
C ALA A 45 -1.50 2.83 10.88
N PRO A 46 -0.85 4.00 10.73
CA PRO A 46 0.61 4.10 10.67
C PRO A 46 1.34 3.48 11.87
N GLU A 47 0.76 3.62 13.06
CA GLU A 47 1.32 3.15 14.34
C GLU A 47 1.13 1.63 14.57
N LEU A 48 0.34 0.96 13.73
CA LEU A 48 0.14 -0.48 13.86
C LEU A 48 1.47 -1.22 13.62
N LYS A 49 1.89 -1.95 14.65
CA LYS A 49 2.98 -2.91 14.57
C LYS A 49 2.44 -4.22 14.03
N LEU A 50 2.77 -4.50 12.78
CA LEU A 50 2.48 -5.78 12.13
C LEU A 50 3.80 -6.49 11.91
N HIS A 51 3.84 -7.82 11.98
CA HIS A 51 5.04 -8.55 11.59
C HIS A 51 5.37 -8.32 10.11
N MET A 52 6.66 -8.40 9.77
CA MET A 52 7.16 -8.08 8.44
C MET A 52 6.55 -8.95 7.33
N ASP A 53 6.31 -10.23 7.60
CA ASP A 53 5.63 -11.16 6.70
C ASP A 53 4.21 -10.65 6.36
N LYS A 54 3.45 -10.20 7.35
CA LYS A 54 2.10 -9.65 7.15
C LYS A 54 2.12 -8.34 6.39
N ARG A 55 3.09 -7.45 6.66
CA ARG A 55 3.27 -6.21 5.87
C ARG A 55 3.57 -6.52 4.41
N HIS A 56 4.43 -7.51 4.16
CA HIS A 56 4.79 -7.94 2.81
C HIS A 56 3.58 -8.53 2.06
N GLU A 57 2.86 -9.48 2.68
CA GLU A 57 1.64 -10.07 2.12
C GLU A 57 0.59 -9.00 1.78
N LEU A 58 0.34 -8.08 2.71
CA LEU A 58 -0.59 -6.96 2.52
C LEU A 58 -0.18 -6.08 1.32
N PHE A 59 1.11 -5.77 1.20
CA PHE A 59 1.61 -4.97 0.09
C PHE A 59 1.46 -5.67 -1.26
N LEU A 60 1.67 -6.98 -1.33
CA LEU A 60 1.47 -7.76 -2.55
C LEU A 60 0.00 -7.77 -2.99
N ILE A 61 -0.93 -7.99 -2.05
CA ILE A 61 -2.37 -7.94 -2.32
C ILE A 61 -2.77 -6.57 -2.86
N TYR A 62 -2.29 -5.50 -2.22
CA TYR A 62 -2.53 -4.13 -2.65
C TYR A 62 -2.00 -3.85 -4.07
N LYS A 63 -0.77 -4.27 -4.37
CA LYS A 63 -0.18 -4.07 -5.70
C LYS A 63 -1.00 -4.75 -6.77
N GLU A 64 -1.36 -6.00 -6.57
CA GLU A 64 -2.13 -6.79 -7.52
C GLU A 64 -3.53 -6.18 -7.74
N ALA A 65 -4.19 -5.73 -6.67
CA ALA A 65 -5.49 -5.07 -6.78
C ALA A 65 -5.42 -3.79 -7.64
N LEU A 66 -4.45 -2.90 -7.37
CA LEU A 66 -4.29 -1.68 -8.15
C LEU A 66 -3.87 -1.93 -9.59
N LEU A 67 -2.98 -2.90 -9.81
CA LEU A 67 -2.53 -3.26 -11.15
C LEU A 67 -3.71 -3.79 -11.97
N ASN A 68 -4.55 -4.64 -11.38
CA ASN A 68 -5.74 -5.16 -12.05
C ASN A 68 -6.73 -4.05 -12.40
N ILE A 69 -6.89 -3.07 -11.53
CA ILE A 69 -7.74 -1.90 -11.83
C ILE A 69 -7.17 -1.08 -12.99
N GLY A 70 -5.88 -0.76 -12.96
CA GLY A 70 -5.22 0.04 -14.00
C GLY A 70 -5.15 -0.67 -15.36
N LEU A 71 -4.77 -1.95 -15.38
CA LEU A 71 -4.60 -2.74 -16.61
C LEU A 71 -5.93 -3.23 -17.20
N HIS A 72 -6.83 -3.76 -16.36
CA HIS A 72 -7.98 -4.52 -16.83
C HIS A 72 -9.29 -3.76 -16.73
N ALA A 73 -9.56 -3.12 -15.58
CA ALA A 73 -10.82 -2.42 -15.37
C ALA A 73 -10.89 -1.07 -16.09
N LYS A 74 -9.73 -0.42 -16.34
CA LYS A 74 -9.62 0.94 -16.90
C LYS A 74 -10.52 1.94 -16.15
N SER A 75 -10.67 1.76 -14.85
CA SER A 75 -11.48 2.67 -14.02
C SER A 75 -10.85 4.05 -14.05
N ARG A 76 -11.68 5.10 -14.15
CA ARG A 76 -11.19 6.48 -14.05
C ARG A 76 -11.00 6.93 -12.62
N VAL A 77 -11.72 6.34 -11.67
CA VAL A 77 -11.72 6.77 -10.26
C VAL A 77 -11.62 5.53 -9.37
N VAL A 78 -10.73 5.59 -8.38
CA VAL A 78 -10.43 4.51 -7.45
C VAL A 78 -10.23 5.11 -6.07
N ALA A 79 -10.85 4.49 -5.06
CA ALA A 79 -10.62 4.84 -3.66
C ALA A 79 -9.89 3.70 -2.98
N VAL A 80 -8.79 4.02 -2.32
CA VAL A 80 -8.07 3.11 -1.42
C VAL A 80 -8.25 3.62 0.00
N SER A 81 -8.73 2.75 0.88
CA SER A 81 -8.91 3.07 2.30
C SER A 81 -8.19 2.04 3.16
N ILE A 82 -7.38 2.51 4.10
CA ILE A 82 -6.70 1.67 5.11
C ILE A 82 -7.27 2.02 6.47
N SER A 83 -8.00 1.09 7.08
CA SER A 83 -8.65 1.27 8.38
C SER A 83 -8.05 0.35 9.44
N ALA A 84 -7.75 0.89 10.62
CA ALA A 84 -7.23 0.15 11.74
C ALA A 84 -8.35 -0.16 12.73
N ARG A 85 -8.85 -1.41 12.73
CA ARG A 85 -9.82 -1.84 13.75
C ARG A 85 -9.08 -2.36 14.96
N VAL A 86 -8.86 -1.49 15.94
CA VAL A 86 -8.39 -1.90 17.27
C VAL A 86 -9.56 -2.58 17.99
N PRO A 87 -9.38 -3.79 18.55
CA PRO A 87 -10.43 -4.49 19.29
C PRO A 87 -10.88 -3.73 20.54
#